data_AF-A0A2A2FM16-F1
#
_entry.id   AF-A0A2A2FM16-F1
#
_cell.length_a   1.000
_cell.length_b   1.000
_cell.length_c   1.000
_cell.angle_alpha   90.00
_cell.angle_beta   90.00
_cell.angle_gamma   90.00
#
_symmetry.space_group_name_H-M   'P 1'
#
loop_
_entity.id
_entity.type
_entity.pdbx_description
1 polymer ?
#
loop_
_entity_poly.entity_id
_entity_poly.type
_entity_poly.pdbx_seq_one_letter_code
_entity_poly.pdbx_strand_id
1 'polypeptide(L)' 'MIRWAEYITNQPPEVWGPQQNAVVNGQVDSARAVDVSAEDRKRIRAFADAELRESDENDG' A
#
# COMPACT_ATOMS: atom_id res chain seq x y z
N MET A 1 8.10 1.32 9.63
CA MET A 1 6.84 2.09 9.60
C MET A 1 5.81 1.33 8.75
N ILE A 2 5.11 0.34 9.33
CA ILE A 2 4.21 -0.57 8.59
C ILE A 2 2.81 -0.69 9.24
N ARG A 3 2.65 -0.21 10.48
CA ARG A 3 1.39 -0.33 11.25
C ARG A 3 0.14 0.23 10.55
N TRP A 4 0.30 1.26 9.72
CA TRP A 4 -0.86 1.95 9.13
C TRP A 4 -1.46 1.18 7.94
N ALA A 5 -0.63 0.60 7.07
CA ALA A 5 -1.08 -0.26 5.97
C ALA A 5 -1.73 -1.55 6.49
N GLU A 6 -1.15 -2.12 7.55
CA GLU A 6 -1.67 -3.29 8.23
C GLU A 6 -3.01 -3.00 8.92
N TYR A 7 -3.14 -1.84 9.54
CA TYR A 7 -4.39 -1.37 10.16
C TYR A 7 -5.51 -1.21 9.12
N ILE A 8 -5.21 -0.62 7.97
CA ILE A 8 -6.16 -0.46 6.86
C ILE A 8 -6.59 -1.81 6.26
N THR A 9 -5.69 -2.79 6.24
CA THR A 9 -5.99 -4.11 5.68
C THR A 9 -6.91 -4.92 6.59
N ASN A 10 -6.75 -4.77 7.92
CA ASN A 10 -7.38 -5.64 8.90
C ASN A 10 -8.64 -5.06 9.56
N GLN A 11 -8.91 -3.77 9.38
CA GLN A 11 -10.06 -3.10 9.98
C GLN A 11 -11.07 -2.74 8.89
N PRO A 12 -12.36 -3.04 9.07
CA PRO A 12 -13.35 -2.74 8.04
C PRO A 12 -13.69 -1.23 8.06
N PRO A 13 -14.08 -0.62 6.93
CA PRO A 13 -14.27 0.84 6.81
C PRO A 13 -15.24 1.43 7.84
N GLU A 14 -16.16 0.65 8.37
CA GLU A 14 -17.11 1.06 9.41
C GLU A 14 -16.41 1.46 10.73
N VAL A 15 -15.15 1.06 10.93
CA VAL A 15 -14.36 1.32 12.15
C VAL A 15 -13.58 2.65 12.11
N TRP A 16 -13.24 3.18 10.93
CA TRP A 16 -12.35 4.35 10.83
C TRP A 16 -13.08 5.68 10.96
N GLY A 17 -14.41 5.66 10.83
CA GLY A 17 -15.26 6.83 10.80
C GLY A 17 -15.24 7.56 9.44
N PRO A 18 -16.27 8.39 9.14
CA PRO A 18 -16.51 8.89 7.79
C PRO A 18 -15.37 9.73 7.19
N GLN A 19 -14.67 10.52 8.01
CA GLN A 19 -13.59 11.40 7.55
C GLN A 19 -12.32 10.61 7.18
N GLN A 20 -11.97 9.57 7.94
CA GLN A 20 -10.82 8.73 7.60
C GLN A 20 -11.11 7.87 6.37
N ASN A 21 -12.34 7.36 6.22
CA ASN A 21 -12.76 6.65 5.02
C ASN A 21 -12.63 7.49 3.75
N ALA A 22 -12.98 8.78 3.82
CA ALA A 22 -12.86 9.67 2.66
C ALA A 22 -11.40 9.85 2.22
N VAL A 23 -10.46 9.97 3.17
CA VAL A 23 -9.02 10.10 2.87
C VAL A 23 -8.48 8.80 2.27
N VAL A 24 -8.77 7.65 2.90
CA VAL A 24 -8.28 6.35 2.43
C VAL A 24 -8.84 6.00 1.05
N ASN A 25 -10.15 6.17 0.84
CA ASN A 25 -10.78 5.92 -0.45
C ASN A 25 -10.20 6.83 -1.53
N GLY A 26 -9.98 8.12 -1.24
CA GLY A 26 -9.35 9.04 -2.18
C GLY A 26 -7.93 8.63 -2.57
N GLN A 27 -7.14 8.08 -1.65
CA GLN A 27 -5.80 7.56 -1.94
C GLN A 27 -5.83 6.26 -2.74
N VAL A 28 -6.74 5.33 -2.43
CA VAL A 28 -6.93 4.08 -3.19
C VAL A 28 -7.40 4.38 -4.61
N ASP A 29 -8.36 5.28 -4.77
CA ASP A 29 -8.85 5.70 -6.08
C ASP A 29 -7.76 6.41 -6.88
N SER A 30 -6.96 7.27 -6.24
CA SER A 30 -5.80 7.89 -6.86
C SER A 30 -4.78 6.84 -7.33
N ALA A 31 -4.46 5.85 -6.50
CA ALA A 31 -3.52 4.78 -6.87
C ALA A 31 -4.04 3.91 -8.02
N ARG A 32 -5.36 3.71 -8.13
CA ARG A 32 -6.01 3.01 -9.24
C ARG A 32 -6.10 3.85 -10.51
N ALA A 33 -6.26 5.16 -10.37
CA ALA A 33 -6.38 6.10 -11.48
C ALA A 33 -5.04 6.43 -12.15
N VAL A 34 -3.92 6.14 -11.49
CA VAL A 34 -2.61 6.17 -12.16
C VAL A 34 -2.60 5.05 -13.20
N ASP A 35 -2.57 5.43 -14.48
CA ASP A 35 -2.38 4.51 -15.60
C ASP A 35 -0.93 3.99 -15.61
N VAL A 36 -0.64 3.07 -14.69
CA VAL A 36 0.66 2.43 -14.58
C VAL A 36 0.75 1.40 -15.70
N SER A 37 1.61 1.65 -16.68
CA SER A 37 1.86 0.70 -17.76
C SER A 37 2.29 -0.67 -17.20
N ALA A 38 2.10 -1.74 -17.98
CA ALA A 38 2.52 -3.08 -17.55
C ALA A 38 4.02 -3.16 -17.21
N GLU A 39 4.83 -2.34 -17.87
CA GLU A 39 6.27 -2.25 -17.64
C GLU A 39 6.61 -1.51 -16.34
N ASP A 40 5.92 -0.39 -16.07
CA ASP A 40 6.06 0.33 -14.79
C ASP A 40 5.59 -0.54 -13.62
N ARG A 41 4.53 -1.33 -13.81
CA ARG A 41 4.04 -2.27 -12.79
C ARG A 41 5.06 -3.36 -12.47
N LYS A 42 5.75 -3.89 -13.49
CA LYS A 42 6.87 -4.84 -13.29
C LYS A 42 8.03 -4.18 -12.55
N ARG A 43 8.36 -2.94 -12.87
CA ARG A 43 9.45 -2.20 -12.23
C ARG A 43 9.16 -1.94 -10.75
N ILE A 44 7.93 -1.50 -10.43
CA ILE A 44 7.47 -1.30 -9.05
C ILE A 44 7.51 -2.62 -8.27
N ARG A 45 7.06 -3.73 -8.88
CA ARG A 45 7.10 -5.06 -8.25
C ARG A 45 8.53 -5.49 -7.92
N ALA A 46 9.43 -5.38 -8.89
CA ALA A 46 10.83 -5.76 -8.72
C ALA A 46 11.52 -4.93 -7.63
N PHE A 47 11.23 -3.63 -7.56
CA PHE A 47 11.71 -2.77 -6.49
C PHE A 47 11.18 -3.21 -5.12
N ALA A 48 9.87 -3.42 -4.99
CA ALA A 48 9.26 -3.85 -3.72
C ALA A 48 9.82 -5.20 -3.24
N ASP A 49 10.00 -6.17 -4.15
CA ASP A 49 10.55 -7.48 -3.80
C ASP A 49 12.05 -7.42 -3.41
N ALA A 50 12.79 -6.37 -3.82
CA ALA A 50 14.17 -6.15 -3.40
C ALA A 50 14.23 -5.57 -1.97
N GLU A 51 13.44 -4.53 -1.69
CA GLU A 51 13.35 -3.89 -0.36
C GLU A 51 12.88 -4.85 0.73
N LEU A 52 11.90 -5.71 0.42
CA LEU A 52 11.41 -6.72 1.37
C LEU A 52 12.49 -7.73 1.72
N ARG A 53 13.29 -8.16 0.74
CA ARG A 53 14.38 -9.13 0.96
C ARG A 53 15.50 -8.52 1.80
N GLU A 54 15.87 -7.27 1.54
CA GLU A 54 16.85 -6.54 2.35
C GLU A 54 16.36 -6.35 3.80
N SER A 55 15.06 -6.08 3.98
CA SER A 55 14.46 -5.97 5.31
C SER A 55 14.51 -7.30 6.08
N ASP A 56 14.18 -8.42 5.43
CA ASP A 56 14.23 -9.76 6.02
C ASP A 56 15.68 -10.19 6.38
N GLU A 57 16.67 -9.78 5.59
CA GLU A 57 18.10 -10.05 5.84
C GLU A 57 18.67 -9.20 6.98
N ASN A 58 18.13 -8.00 7.23
CA ASN A 58 18.57 -7.11 8.29
C ASN A 58 17.91 -7.41 9.65
N ASP A 59 16.77 -8.10 9.66
CA ASP A 59 16.04 -8.49 10.88
C ASP A 59 16.42 -9.89 11.42
N GLY A 60 17.36 -10.60 10.76
CA GLY A 60 17.87 -11.93 11.15
C GLY A 60 19.25 -11.91 11.79
#